data_AF-A0A084XZG9-F1
#
_entry.id   AF-A0A084XZG9-F1
#
_cell.length_a   1.000
_cell.length_b   1.000
_cell.length_c   1.000
_cell.angle_alpha   90.00
_cell.angle_beta   90.00
_cell.angle_gamma   90.00
#
_symmetry.space_group_name_H-M   'P 1'
#
loop_
_entity.id
_entity.type
_entity.pdbx_description
1 polymer ?
#
loop_
_entity_poly.entity_id
_entity_poly.type
_entity_poly.pdbx_seq_one_letter_code
_entity_poly.pdbx_strand_id
1 'polypeptide(L)'
;MTTNTGWVSVGIDHDTAEFAVESIRRWWREMGQVTYPNVRRLLITADGGGSNGYRVRLWRRELQKLADELRLTAQVCHLPPGTRKWNKIEHRMFCHITRVGVDDRW
;
A
#
# COMPACT_ATOMS: atom_id res chain seq x y z
N MET A 1 -22.40 -3.69 -1.01
CA MET A 1 -21.63 -4.92 -1.33
C MET A 1 -20.20 -4.70 -0.87
N THR A 2 -19.66 -5.59 -0.06
CA THR A 2 -18.31 -5.46 0.49
C THR A 2 -17.33 -6.13 -0.48
N THR A 3 -16.50 -5.37 -1.18
CA THR A 3 -15.50 -5.91 -2.12
C THR A 3 -14.28 -6.39 -1.33
N ASN A 4 -14.25 -7.68 -0.99
CA ASN A 4 -13.17 -8.30 -0.19
C ASN A 4 -12.00 -8.76 -1.09
N THR A 5 -11.50 -7.87 -1.94
CA THR A 5 -10.38 -8.13 -2.85
C THR A 5 -9.10 -7.53 -2.29
N GLY A 6 -8.02 -8.31 -2.27
CA GLY A 6 -6.70 -7.89 -1.80
C GLY A 6 -5.72 -7.61 -2.93
N TRP A 7 -4.76 -6.73 -2.68
CA TRP A 7 -3.62 -6.50 -3.57
C TRP A 7 -2.34 -6.56 -2.74
N VAL A 8 -1.34 -7.30 -3.23
CA VAL A 8 -0.02 -7.42 -2.61
C VAL A 8 1.03 -7.10 -3.66
N SER A 9 1.91 -6.15 -3.37
CA SER A 9 3.10 -5.86 -4.16
C SER A 9 4.34 -6.33 -3.40
N VAL A 10 5.20 -7.12 -4.04
CA VAL A 10 6.48 -7.59 -3.47
C VAL A 10 7.62 -7.00 -4.29
N GLY A 11 8.49 -6.23 -3.64
CA GLY A 11 9.71 -5.69 -4.23
C GLY A 11 10.92 -6.45 -3.71
N ILE A 12 11.96 -6.55 -4.54
CA ILE A 12 13.27 -7.14 -4.19
C ILE A 12 14.23 -6.14 -3.55
N ASP A 13 13.84 -4.86 -3.47
CA ASP A 13 14.70 -3.77 -3.01
C ASP A 13 14.32 -3.26 -1.61
N HIS A 14 15.32 -2.79 -0.87
CA HIS A 14 15.21 -2.33 0.50
C HIS A 14 14.39 -1.03 0.60
N ASP A 15 13.12 -1.17 1.00
CA ASP A 15 12.35 -0.20 1.77
C ASP A 15 12.51 1.26 1.29
N THR A 16 11.96 1.57 0.10
CA THR A 16 11.87 2.94 -0.41
C THR A 16 10.43 3.45 -0.44
N ALA A 17 10.25 4.70 -0.02
CA ALA A 17 8.96 5.37 -0.05
C ALA A 17 8.38 5.43 -1.47
N GLU A 18 9.24 5.52 -2.48
CA GLU A 18 8.85 5.51 -3.91
C GLU A 18 8.22 4.18 -4.30
N PHE A 19 8.80 3.05 -3.88
CA PHE A 19 8.23 1.73 -4.16
C PHE A 19 6.85 1.55 -3.52
N ALA A 20 6.70 2.00 -2.26
CA ALA A 20 5.43 1.94 -1.56
C ALA A 20 4.35 2.78 -2.27
N VAL A 21 4.68 4.00 -2.69
CA VAL A 21 3.73 4.87 -3.42
C VAL A 21 3.42 4.34 -4.82
N GLU A 22 4.39 3.80 -5.54
CA GLU A 22 4.17 3.17 -6.84
C GLU A 22 3.24 1.94 -6.73
N SER A 23 3.36 1.17 -5.66
CA SER A 23 2.45 0.06 -5.38
C SER A 23 1.01 0.53 -5.20
N ILE A 24 0.79 1.64 -4.48
CA ILE A 24 -0.55 2.25 -4.32
C ILE A 24 -1.06 2.77 -5.67
N ARG A 25 -0.20 3.39 -6.49
CA ARG A 25 -0.56 3.87 -7.83
C ARG A 25 -1.07 2.75 -8.72
N ARG A 26 -0.36 1.62 -8.78
CA ARG A 26 -0.74 0.46 -9.58
C ARG A 26 -2.08 -0.12 -9.13
N TRP A 27 -2.23 -0.34 -7.83
CA TRP A 27 -3.51 -0.78 -7.26
C TRP A 27 -4.66 0.14 -7.65
N TRP A 28 -4.47 1.46 -7.56
CA TRP A 28 -5.52 2.43 -7.93
C TRP A 28 -5.91 2.32 -9.41
N ARG A 29 -4.92 2.25 -10.31
CA ARG A 29 -5.17 2.16 -11.76
C ARG A 29 -5.84 0.86 -12.18
N GLU A 30 -5.42 -0.26 -11.59
CA GLU A 30 -5.88 -1.59 -12.00
C GLU A 30 -7.19 -2.00 -11.33
N MET A 31 -7.44 -1.55 -10.10
CA MET A 31 -8.59 -1.98 -9.31
C MET A 31 -9.36 -0.81 -8.69
N GLY A 32 -8.65 0.12 -8.05
CA GLY A 32 -9.27 1.16 -7.22
C GLY A 32 -10.24 2.06 -7.98
N GLN A 33 -9.85 2.56 -9.16
CA GLN A 33 -10.65 3.47 -9.96
C GLN A 33 -11.94 2.82 -10.49
N VAL A 34 -11.86 1.56 -10.95
CA VAL A 34 -13.03 0.83 -11.46
C VAL A 34 -13.98 0.46 -10.31
N THR A 35 -13.43 0.08 -9.16
CA THR A 35 -14.21 -0.33 -7.99
C THR A 35 -14.85 0.85 -7.27
N TYR A 36 -14.18 2.01 -7.24
CA TYR A 36 -14.59 3.20 -6.49
C TYR A 36 -14.58 4.48 -7.35
N PRO A 37 -15.41 4.58 -8.40
CA PRO A 37 -15.32 5.64 -9.42
C PRO A 37 -15.59 7.06 -8.93
N ASN A 38 -16.34 7.21 -7.81
CA ASN A 38 -16.78 8.52 -7.30
C ASN A 38 -16.07 8.95 -6.01
N VAL A 39 -14.98 8.26 -5.63
CA VAL A 39 -14.27 8.58 -4.40
C VAL A 39 -13.45 9.86 -4.56
N ARG A 40 -13.35 10.64 -3.48
CA ARG A 40 -12.54 11.88 -3.43
C ARG A 40 -11.37 11.79 -2.45
N ARG A 41 -11.32 10.71 -1.67
CA ARG A 41 -10.34 10.51 -0.60
C ARG A 41 -9.81 9.09 -0.60
N LEU A 42 -8.51 8.95 -0.42
CA LEU A 42 -7.83 7.67 -0.27
C LEU A 42 -7.30 7.56 1.15
N LEU A 43 -7.81 6.60 1.93
CA LEU A 43 -7.30 6.31 3.27
C LEU A 43 -6.18 5.27 3.18
N ILE A 44 -4.99 5.62 3.66
CA ILE A 44 -3.80 4.77 3.68
C ILE A 44 -3.45 4.49 5.14
N THR A 45 -3.42 3.21 5.51
CA THR A 45 -2.96 2.77 6.83
C THR A 45 -1.55 2.25 6.73
N ALA A 46 -0.61 2.85 7.47
CA ALA A 46 0.80 2.47 7.45
C ALA A 46 1.28 2.14 8.87
N ASP A 47 2.25 1.24 9.01
CA ASP A 47 2.81 0.85 10.31
C ASP A 47 3.76 1.90 10.91
N GLY A 48 4.12 2.93 10.13
CA GLY A 48 4.88 4.10 10.59
C GLY A 48 6.36 3.86 10.85
N GLY A 49 6.87 2.68 10.50
CA GLY A 49 8.30 2.38 10.51
C GLY A 49 8.95 2.56 9.13
N GLY A 50 10.28 2.53 9.10
CA GLY A 50 11.07 2.50 7.87
C GLY A 50 10.75 3.67 6.93
N SER A 51 10.67 3.38 5.64
CA SER A 51 10.45 4.39 4.60
C SER A 51 9.06 5.03 4.58
N ASN A 52 8.08 4.41 5.23
CA ASN A 52 6.69 4.89 5.32
C ASN A 52 6.43 5.69 6.61
N GLY A 53 7.48 6.00 7.36
CA GLY A 53 7.40 6.71 8.62
C GLY A 53 6.88 8.14 8.45
N TYR A 54 6.06 8.59 9.40
CA TYR A 54 5.47 9.94 9.35
C TYR A 54 6.51 11.07 9.31
N ARG A 55 7.75 10.84 9.76
CA ARG A 55 8.86 11.80 9.71
C ARG A 55 9.65 11.78 8.40
N VAL A 56 9.41 10.78 7.54
CA VAL A 56 10.14 10.62 6.28
C VAL A 56 9.60 11.62 5.25
N ARG A 57 10.45 12.56 4.83
CA ARG A 57 10.06 13.62 3.87
C ARG A 57 9.74 13.04 2.49
N LEU A 58 10.48 12.02 2.06
CA LEU A 58 10.26 11.38 0.76
C LEU A 58 8.87 10.73 0.68
N TRP A 59 8.45 10.03 1.74
CA TRP A 59 7.11 9.47 1.87
C TRP A 59 6.01 10.52 1.70
N ARG A 60 6.10 11.63 2.44
CA ARG A 60 5.11 12.72 2.31
C ARG A 60 5.10 13.30 0.89
N ARG A 61 6.28 13.50 0.30
CA ARG A 61 6.42 14.08 -1.05
C ARG A 61 5.80 13.18 -2.12
N GLU A 62 6.13 11.89 -2.11
CA GLU A 62 5.61 10.96 -3.10
C GLU A 62 4.11 10.74 -2.95
N LEU A 63 3.60 10.70 -1.71
CA LEU A 63 2.15 10.66 -1.46
C LEU A 63 1.43 11.92 -1.96
N GLN A 64 2.03 13.10 -1.77
CA GLN A 64 1.45 14.34 -2.28
C GLN A 64 1.42 14.32 -3.81
N LYS A 65 2.52 13.92 -4.45
CA LYS A 65 2.60 13.77 -5.91
C LYS A 65 1.54 12.79 -6.43
N LEU A 66 1.32 11.68 -5.74
CA LEU A 66 0.26 10.73 -6.07
C LEU A 66 -1.13 11.34 -5.91
N ALA A 67 -1.38 12.03 -4.80
CA ALA A 67 -2.66 12.70 -4.51
C ALA A 67 -3.00 13.71 -5.63
N ASP A 68 -2.02 14.50 -6.06
CA ASP A 68 -2.16 15.48 -7.13
C ASP A 68 -2.45 14.80 -8.48
N GLU A 69 -1.71 13.74 -8.80
CA GLU A 69 -1.89 12.94 -10.03
C GLU A 69 -3.30 12.33 -10.10
N LEU A 70 -3.76 11.74 -9.00
CA LEU A 70 -5.05 11.07 -8.93
C LEU A 70 -6.22 12.02 -8.67
N ARG A 71 -5.95 13.29 -8.35
CA ARG A 71 -6.94 14.28 -7.87
C ARG A 71 -7.74 13.77 -6.67
N LEU A 72 -7.07 13.05 -5.76
CA LEU A 72 -7.64 12.50 -4.53
C LEU A 72 -6.97 13.12 -3.32
N THR A 73 -7.70 13.33 -2.23
CA THR A 73 -7.07 13.63 -0.96
C THR A 73 -6.54 12.35 -0.32
N ALA A 74 -5.22 12.21 -0.20
CA ALA A 74 -4.61 11.12 0.56
C ALA A 74 -4.66 11.43 2.07
N GLN A 75 -5.24 10.52 2.86
CA GLN A 75 -5.22 10.55 4.31
C GLN A 75 -4.40 9.38 4.81
N VAL A 76 -3.39 9.65 5.64
CA VAL A 76 -2.51 8.61 6.17
C VAL A 76 -2.76 8.44 7.67
N CYS A 77 -3.07 7.22 8.09
CA CYS A 77 -3.15 6.83 9.49
C CYS A 77 -1.99 5.90 9.81
N HIS A 78 -1.13 6.33 10.73
CA HIS A 78 -0.06 5.48 11.23
C HIS A 78 -0.54 4.66 12.42
N LEU A 79 -0.28 3.35 12.39
CA LEU A 79 -0.57 2.49 13.52
C LEU A 79 0.36 2.82 14.71
N PRO A 80 -0.09 2.63 15.96
CA PRO A 80 0.76 2.82 17.13
C PRO A 80 1.98 1.89 17.08
N PRO A 81 3.14 2.29 17.61
CA PRO A 81 4.29 1.41 17.71
C PRO A 81 3.94 0.13 18.49
N GLY A 82 4.35 -1.04 17.97
CA GLY A 82 4.12 -2.35 18.61
C GLY A 82 2.92 -3.16 18.08
N THR A 83 2.17 -2.68 17.08
CA THR A 83 0.97 -3.39 16.56
C THR A 83 1.21 -4.35 15.39
N ARG A 84 2.45 -4.53 14.91
CA ARG A 84 2.76 -5.41 13.76
C ARG A 84 2.23 -6.84 13.93
N LYS A 85 2.21 -7.35 15.17
CA LYS A 85 1.72 -8.72 15.48
C LYS A 85 0.22 -8.92 15.20
N TRP A 86 -0.57 -7.84 15.08
CA TRP A 86 -2.02 -7.89 15.02
C TRP A 86 -2.63 -7.32 13.74
N ASN A 87 -1.83 -7.06 12.69
CA ASN A 87 -2.37 -6.61 11.41
C ASN A 87 -3.21 -7.73 10.78
N LYS A 88 -4.53 -7.69 11.01
CA LYS A 88 -5.48 -8.74 10.55
C LYS A 88 -5.44 -8.94 9.03
N ILE A 89 -5.00 -7.94 8.27
CA ILE A 89 -4.85 -8.03 6.81
C ILE A 89 -3.63 -8.90 6.46
N GLU A 90 -2.50 -8.69 7.12
CA GLU A 90 -1.31 -9.54 6.94
C GLU A 90 -1.64 -11.00 7.27
N HIS A 91 -2.27 -11.26 8.41
CA HIS A 91 -2.70 -12.62 8.80
C HIS A 91 -3.68 -13.25 7.80
N ARG A 92 -4.53 -12.45 7.14
CA ARG A 92 -5.51 -12.95 6.15
C ARG A 92 -4.92 -13.11 4.75
N MET A 93 -3.97 -12.28 4.34
CA MET A 93 -3.37 -12.35 2.99
C MET A 93 -2.15 -13.26 2.96
N PHE A 94 -1.25 -13.21 3.95
CA PHE A 94 -0.06 -14.06 3.98
C PHE A 94 -0.37 -15.55 4.11
N CYS A 95 -1.46 -15.93 4.78
CA CYS A 95 -1.85 -17.35 4.85
C CYS A 95 -2.25 -17.94 3.48
N HIS A 96 -2.50 -17.09 2.46
CA HIS A 96 -2.77 -17.51 1.09
C HIS A 96 -1.54 -17.42 0.17
N ILE A 97 -0.40 -16.89 0.64
CA ILE A 97 0.82 -16.70 -0.16
C ILE A 97 1.65 -18.00 -0.29
N THR A 98 1.26 -19.11 0.34
CA THR A 98 2.01 -20.39 0.30
C THR A 98 1.84 -21.22 -0.99
N ARG A 99 1.59 -20.60 -2.16
CA ARG A 99 1.60 -21.33 -3.44
C ARG A 99 1.74 -20.42 -4.68
N VAL A 100 2.84 -19.69 -4.82
CA VAL A 100 3.34 -19.31 -6.16
C VAL A 100 4.83 -19.61 -6.19
N GLY A 101 5.18 -20.61 -7.00
CA GLY A 101 6.52 -21.17 -7.08
C GLY A 101 7.55 -20.15 -7.55
N VAL A 102 8.72 -20.26 -6.94
CA VAL A 102 9.99 -19.87 -7.53
C VAL A 102 10.09 -20.58 -8.89
N ASP A 103 10.04 -19.84 -9.99
CA ASP A 103 10.55 -20.35 -11.28
C ASP A 103 11.91 -19.70 -11.49
N ASP A 104 12.94 -20.39 -11.01
CA ASP A 104 14.34 -20.17 -11.35
C ASP A 104 14.54 -20.49 -12.83
N ARG A 105 14.76 -19.49 -13.68
CA ARG A 105 15.48 -19.69 -14.95
C ARG A 105 16.39 -18.50 -15.28
N TRP A 106 17.66 -18.85 -15.43
CA TRP A 106 18.83 -18.04 -15.81
C TRP A 106 18.64 -17.19 -17.06
#